data_AF-F2CBH9-F1
#
_entry.id   AF-F2CBH9-F1
#
_cell.length_a   1.000
_cell.length_b   1.000
_cell.length_c   1.000
_cell.angle_alpha   90.00
_cell.angle_beta   90.00
_cell.angle_gamma   90.00
#
_symmetry.space_group_name_H-M   'P 1'
#
loop_
_entity.id
_entity.type
_entity.pdbx_description
1 polymer ?
#
loop_
_entity_poly.entity_id
_entity_poly.type
_entity_poly.pdbx_seq_one_letter_code
_entity_poly.pdbx_strand_id
1 'polypeptide(L)'
;MRPEIFGPSFRWQRKEIGEKNPFGITYHAGEDFTTIANGLRAMDEVIEFLDYRRGDRFGHGLALGLDIDKYFKKKRKSIISNVEEYIDDIVWMYYLIEEHQTENEVKQFLAANEISSHAILSFLQGEFDREVVKYNFNDSISMYDFYCAYMLRGDDPELYIEEVNNKPYDKLVQYFDYRFNFHNKKHRQAFENSRARNLYFQYHYSEKYKRMHRQTISFEVSEIYIEAVKLVQFILRLKIFRKEISIESNPTSNRKISFISKYIDLPLIELNSMFIKPDSKYNLPISINTDDSAIFQTDLSLEYAYVVAALLREGYDIESVYQYIEYLVKMSKIQSFINRD
;
A
#
# COMPACT_ATOMS: atom_id res chain seq x y z
N MET A 1 6.40 8.09 -8.02
CA MET A 1 5.21 8.83 -8.52
C MET A 1 3.98 8.21 -7.85
N ARG A 2 2.97 9.00 -7.46
CA ARG A 2 1.79 8.46 -6.76
C ARG A 2 0.96 7.60 -7.74
N PRO A 3 0.50 6.41 -7.33
CA PRO A 3 -0.27 5.50 -8.19
C PRO A 3 -1.53 6.12 -8.79
N GLU A 4 -2.24 6.93 -8.01
CA GLU A 4 -3.53 7.52 -8.36
C GLU A 4 -3.60 8.16 -9.76
N ILE A 5 -2.52 8.83 -10.21
CA ILE A 5 -2.41 9.49 -11.52
C ILE A 5 -2.56 8.48 -12.68
N PHE A 6 -2.19 7.22 -12.46
CA PHE A 6 -2.23 6.17 -13.47
C PHE A 6 -3.52 5.35 -13.46
N GLY A 7 -4.42 5.58 -12.49
CA GLY A 7 -5.67 4.83 -12.34
C GLY A 7 -6.46 4.70 -13.66
N PRO A 8 -6.80 5.80 -14.35
CA PRO A 8 -7.51 5.76 -15.62
C PRO A 8 -6.79 4.93 -16.70
N SER A 9 -5.47 5.10 -16.82
CA SER A 9 -4.66 4.39 -17.82
C SER A 9 -4.62 2.87 -17.59
N PHE A 10 -4.52 2.43 -16.34
CA PHE A 10 -4.51 1.01 -16.00
C PHE A 10 -5.88 0.37 -16.24
N ARG A 11 -6.97 1.05 -15.84
CA ARG A 11 -8.33 0.57 -16.09
C ARG A 11 -8.65 0.53 -17.59
N TRP A 12 -8.18 1.52 -18.36
CA TRP A 12 -8.26 1.50 -19.82
C TRP A 12 -7.55 0.27 -20.40
N GLN A 13 -6.28 0.03 -20.03
CA GLN A 13 -5.54 -1.14 -20.51
C GLN A 13 -6.24 -2.46 -20.18
N ARG A 14 -6.78 -2.61 -18.95
CA ARG A 14 -7.56 -3.80 -18.57
C ARG A 14 -8.78 -4.00 -19.45
N LYS A 15 -9.49 -2.91 -19.75
CA LYS A 15 -10.65 -2.96 -20.65
C LYS A 15 -10.25 -3.43 -22.04
N GLU A 16 -9.15 -2.92 -22.59
CA GLU A 16 -8.67 -3.28 -23.94
C GLU A 16 -8.13 -4.72 -24.03
N ILE A 17 -7.43 -5.21 -23.00
CA ILE A 17 -6.94 -6.60 -22.93
C ILE A 17 -8.13 -7.59 -22.90
N GLY A 18 -9.23 -7.19 -22.24
CA GLY A 18 -10.45 -7.97 -22.12
C GLY A 18 -10.35 -9.16 -21.16
N GLU A 19 -11.49 -9.72 -20.78
CA GLU A 19 -11.57 -10.76 -19.74
C GLU A 19 -11.10 -12.16 -20.19
N LYS A 20 -11.00 -12.39 -21.52
CA LYS A 20 -10.74 -13.72 -22.09
C LYS A 20 -9.26 -14.12 -22.07
N ASN A 21 -8.36 -13.17 -21.90
CA ASN A 21 -6.93 -13.44 -21.78
C ASN A 21 -6.29 -12.46 -20.77
N PRO A 22 -6.64 -12.60 -19.47
CA PRO A 22 -6.24 -11.62 -18.47
C PRO A 22 -4.73 -11.68 -18.25
N PHE A 23 -4.00 -10.77 -18.90
CA PHE A 23 -2.61 -10.51 -18.60
C PHE A 23 -2.53 -9.85 -17.21
N GLY A 24 -1.59 -10.28 -16.38
CA GLY A 24 -1.38 -9.63 -15.09
C GLY A 24 -0.57 -8.35 -15.24
N ILE A 25 -0.63 -7.51 -14.23
CA ILE A 25 0.08 -6.23 -14.19
C ILE A 25 1.03 -6.22 -13.00
N THR A 26 2.20 -5.62 -13.21
CA THR A 26 3.17 -5.31 -12.15
C THR A 26 3.31 -3.79 -12.02
N TYR A 27 3.37 -3.31 -10.79
CA TYR A 27 3.57 -1.91 -10.42
C TYR A 27 4.45 -1.85 -9.18
N HIS A 28 5.38 -0.90 -9.16
CA HIS A 28 6.30 -0.71 -8.06
C HIS A 28 5.69 0.28 -7.06
N ALA A 29 5.28 -0.23 -5.90
CA ALA A 29 4.74 0.57 -4.81
C ALA A 29 5.24 0.04 -3.47
N GLY A 30 5.42 0.94 -2.51
CA GLY A 30 6.05 0.63 -1.23
C GLY A 30 7.55 0.33 -1.34
N GLU A 31 8.19 0.58 -2.49
CA GLU A 31 9.63 0.49 -2.69
C GLU A 31 10.34 1.75 -2.20
N ASP A 32 9.90 2.92 -2.68
CA ASP A 32 10.37 4.24 -2.26
C ASP A 32 9.24 5.01 -1.57
N PHE A 33 9.54 5.58 -0.40
CA PHE A 33 8.56 6.27 0.44
C PHE A 33 9.25 7.19 1.46
N THR A 34 8.58 8.31 1.79
CA THR A 34 9.05 9.28 2.80
C THR A 34 8.78 8.79 4.22
N THR A 35 7.60 8.20 4.43
CA THR A 35 7.17 7.55 5.68
C THR A 35 6.65 6.15 5.36
N ILE A 36 6.69 5.21 6.31
CA ILE A 36 6.12 3.87 6.07
C ILE A 36 4.62 3.96 5.79
N ALA A 37 3.89 4.83 6.50
CA ALA A 37 2.45 5.02 6.25
C ALA A 37 2.19 5.43 4.80
N ASN A 38 3.00 6.36 4.26
CA ASN A 38 2.94 6.77 2.87
C ASN A 38 3.17 5.61 1.89
N GLY A 39 4.18 4.78 2.15
CA GLY A 39 4.50 3.62 1.33
C GLY A 39 3.39 2.56 1.34
N LEU A 40 2.82 2.29 2.51
CA LEU A 40 1.69 1.36 2.67
C LEU A 40 0.42 1.91 2.00
N ARG A 41 0.12 3.20 2.17
CA ARG A 41 -1.00 3.85 1.49
C ARG A 41 -0.84 3.80 -0.02
N ALA A 42 0.35 4.06 -0.55
CA ALA A 42 0.61 3.93 -1.99
C ALA A 42 0.36 2.49 -2.49
N MET A 43 0.72 1.47 -1.72
CA MET A 43 0.36 0.10 -2.09
C MET A 43 -1.15 -0.12 -2.07
N ASP A 44 -1.88 0.42 -1.10
CA ASP A 44 -3.34 0.34 -1.07
C ASP A 44 -4.01 1.10 -2.22
N GLU A 45 -3.47 2.26 -2.60
CA GLU A 45 -3.90 3.05 -3.77
C GLU A 45 -3.73 2.24 -5.07
N VAL A 46 -2.66 1.45 -5.22
CA VAL A 46 -2.55 0.51 -6.36
C VAL A 46 -3.68 -0.50 -6.36
N ILE A 47 -4.01 -1.07 -5.19
CA ILE A 47 -5.11 -2.03 -5.06
C ILE A 47 -6.44 -1.42 -5.48
N GLU A 48 -6.73 -0.23 -4.95
CA GLU A 48 -8.04 0.40 -5.05
C GLU A 48 -8.23 1.23 -6.33
N PHE A 49 -7.17 1.85 -6.88
CA PHE A 49 -7.27 2.80 -7.97
C PHE A 49 -6.78 2.23 -9.31
N LEU A 50 -5.80 1.32 -9.31
CA LEU A 50 -5.34 0.63 -10.54
C LEU A 50 -6.13 -0.67 -10.78
N ASP A 51 -7.17 -0.91 -9.96
CA ASP A 51 -8.03 -2.09 -10.00
C ASP A 51 -7.21 -3.39 -9.99
N TYR A 52 -6.41 -3.56 -8.93
CA TYR A 52 -5.53 -4.72 -8.78
C TYR A 52 -6.33 -5.96 -8.35
N ARG A 53 -6.07 -7.06 -9.07
CA ARG A 53 -6.81 -8.31 -9.07
C ARG A 53 -5.89 -9.49 -8.78
N ARG A 54 -6.49 -10.67 -8.65
CA ARG A 54 -5.80 -11.95 -8.55
C ARG A 54 -4.70 -12.09 -9.61
N GLY A 55 -3.51 -12.43 -9.16
CA GLY A 55 -2.35 -12.70 -10.00
C GLY A 55 -1.59 -11.45 -10.46
N ASP A 56 -2.04 -10.24 -10.14
CA ASP A 56 -1.20 -9.05 -10.27
C ASP A 56 -0.08 -9.05 -9.22
N ARG A 57 0.91 -8.17 -9.40
CA ARG A 57 2.14 -8.22 -8.60
C ARG A 57 2.60 -6.85 -8.15
N PHE A 58 3.13 -6.77 -6.94
CA PHE A 58 3.91 -5.63 -6.48
C PHE A 58 5.39 -5.87 -6.71
N GLY A 59 6.07 -4.89 -7.32
CA GLY A 59 7.53 -4.84 -7.30
C GLY A 59 8.04 -4.47 -5.90
N HIS A 60 9.02 -5.23 -5.40
CA HIS A 60 9.73 -5.06 -4.12
C HIS A 60 8.90 -5.24 -2.84
N GLY A 61 7.83 -4.45 -2.66
CA GLY A 61 6.96 -4.49 -1.48
C GLY A 61 7.66 -4.18 -0.15
N LEU A 62 8.69 -3.31 -0.14
CA LEU A 62 9.52 -3.05 1.04
C LEU A 62 8.70 -2.58 2.25
N ALA A 63 7.87 -1.55 2.09
CA ALA A 63 7.03 -0.99 3.15
C ALA A 63 6.15 -2.05 3.83
N LEU A 64 5.68 -3.05 3.07
CA LEU A 64 4.81 -4.10 3.56
C LEU A 64 5.50 -5.06 4.53
N GLY A 65 6.78 -5.36 4.32
CA GLY A 65 7.51 -6.38 5.08
C GLY A 65 8.61 -5.86 6.00
N LEU A 66 8.85 -4.55 6.05
CA LEU A 66 9.79 -3.97 7.00
C LEU A 66 9.30 -4.12 8.45
N ASP A 67 10.23 -4.46 9.34
CA ASP A 67 10.05 -4.41 10.79
C ASP A 67 9.86 -2.95 11.24
N ILE A 68 8.65 -2.64 11.68
CA ILE A 68 8.23 -1.28 12.03
C ILE A 68 9.04 -0.71 13.21
N ASP A 69 9.31 -1.53 14.23
CA ASP A 69 10.06 -1.07 15.41
C ASP A 69 11.51 -0.77 15.07
N LYS A 70 12.17 -1.68 14.33
CA LYS A 70 13.54 -1.45 13.86
C LYS A 70 13.62 -0.20 12.97
N TYR A 71 12.63 0.00 12.09
CA TYR A 71 12.56 1.18 11.24
C TYR A 71 12.48 2.46 12.05
N PHE A 72 11.51 2.59 12.96
CA PHE A 72 11.34 3.80 13.76
C PHE A 72 12.50 4.01 14.73
N LYS A 73 13.09 2.95 15.29
CA LYS A 73 14.31 3.05 16.10
C LYS A 73 15.48 3.64 15.31
N LYS A 74 15.71 3.17 14.07
CA LYS A 74 16.77 3.68 13.19
C LYS A 74 16.53 5.13 12.79
N LYS A 75 15.27 5.52 12.60
CA LYS A 75 14.83 6.89 12.29
C LYS A 75 14.68 7.79 13.53
N ARG A 76 15.03 7.31 14.73
CA ARG A 76 14.84 8.04 16.01
C ARG A 76 13.41 8.55 16.19
N LYS A 77 12.44 7.70 15.86
CA LYS A 77 11.00 7.98 15.85
C LYS A 77 10.61 9.25 15.07
N SER A 78 11.46 9.75 14.19
CA SER A 78 11.20 10.98 13.45
C SER A 78 10.58 10.65 12.09
N ILE A 79 9.55 11.41 11.69
CA ILE A 79 9.01 11.40 10.33
C ILE A 79 9.19 12.76 9.67
N ILE A 80 9.40 12.74 8.37
CA ILE A 80 9.44 13.93 7.50
C ILE A 80 8.45 13.68 6.38
N SER A 81 7.50 14.59 6.20
CA SER A 81 6.48 14.54 5.15
C SER A 81 6.12 15.96 4.71
N ASN A 82 5.09 16.10 3.89
CA ASN A 82 4.38 17.38 3.75
C ASN A 82 2.99 17.28 4.42
N VAL A 83 2.35 18.43 4.62
CA VAL A 83 1.05 18.52 5.31
C VAL A 83 -0.02 17.66 4.63
N GLU A 84 -0.15 17.78 3.31
CA GLU A 84 -1.14 17.04 2.52
C GLU A 84 -0.98 15.52 2.66
N GLU A 85 0.23 15.01 2.40
CA GLU A 85 0.54 13.58 2.50
C GLU A 85 0.34 13.05 3.93
N TYR A 86 0.63 13.85 4.96
CA TYR A 86 0.40 13.44 6.35
C TYR A 86 -1.09 13.37 6.70
N ILE A 87 -1.89 14.36 6.30
CA ILE A 87 -3.35 14.32 6.48
C ILE A 87 -3.93 13.12 5.76
N ASP A 88 -3.48 12.84 4.53
CA ASP A 88 -3.93 11.69 3.76
C ASP A 88 -3.58 10.37 4.45
N ASP A 89 -2.35 10.25 4.97
CA ASP A 89 -1.92 9.07 5.74
C ASP A 89 -2.82 8.88 6.99
N ILE A 90 -3.14 9.94 7.73
CA ILE A 90 -4.01 9.88 8.92
C ILE A 90 -5.44 9.44 8.55
N VAL A 91 -6.03 10.09 7.54
CA VAL A 91 -7.40 9.79 7.07
C VAL A 91 -7.47 8.35 6.55
N TRP A 92 -6.50 7.93 5.74
CA TRP A 92 -6.42 6.58 5.22
C TRP A 92 -6.28 5.54 6.33
N MET A 93 -5.36 5.75 7.28
CA MET A 93 -5.18 4.82 8.40
C MET A 93 -6.45 4.70 9.23
N TYR A 94 -7.13 5.81 9.51
CA TYR A 94 -8.37 5.81 10.28
C TYR A 94 -9.42 4.92 9.63
N TYR A 95 -9.76 5.17 8.37
CA TYR A 95 -10.84 4.45 7.68
C TYR A 95 -10.47 3.01 7.34
N LEU A 96 -9.19 2.72 7.07
CA LEU A 96 -8.73 1.34 6.89
C LEU A 96 -8.87 0.53 8.19
N ILE A 97 -8.51 1.11 9.33
CA ILE A 97 -8.69 0.46 10.64
C ILE A 97 -10.18 0.33 10.97
N GLU A 98 -10.97 1.38 10.77
CA GLU A 98 -12.40 1.38 11.07
C GLU A 98 -13.13 0.25 10.33
N GLU A 99 -12.83 0.07 9.05
CA GLU A 99 -13.44 -0.95 8.19
C GLU A 99 -13.07 -2.39 8.62
N HIS A 100 -11.82 -2.60 9.02
CA HIS A 100 -11.28 -3.96 9.21
C HIS A 100 -11.15 -4.39 10.68
N GLN A 101 -11.28 -3.49 11.67
CA GLN A 101 -11.12 -3.81 13.11
C GLN A 101 -12.06 -4.90 13.64
N THR A 102 -13.17 -5.17 12.93
CA THR A 102 -14.14 -6.20 13.34
C THR A 102 -13.80 -7.60 12.82
N GLU A 103 -12.86 -7.71 11.88
CA GLU A 103 -12.41 -9.00 11.33
C GLU A 103 -11.68 -9.85 12.37
N ASN A 104 -11.82 -11.17 12.28
CA ASN A 104 -11.30 -12.09 13.28
C ASN A 104 -9.77 -12.06 13.36
N GLU A 105 -9.10 -12.03 12.21
CA GLU A 105 -7.64 -11.98 12.10
C GLU A 105 -7.08 -10.67 12.68
N VAL A 106 -7.78 -9.55 12.47
CA VAL A 106 -7.42 -8.24 13.01
C VAL A 106 -7.64 -8.19 14.53
N LYS A 107 -8.75 -8.73 15.04
CA LYS A 107 -8.97 -8.88 16.49
C LYS A 107 -7.90 -9.73 17.16
N GLN A 108 -7.46 -10.82 16.52
CA GLN A 108 -6.38 -11.66 17.01
C GLN A 108 -5.05 -10.90 17.04
N PHE A 109 -4.74 -10.13 16.00
CA PHE A 109 -3.56 -9.28 15.97
C PHE A 109 -3.58 -8.22 17.08
N LEU A 110 -4.69 -7.52 17.25
CA LEU A 110 -4.87 -6.52 18.31
C LEU A 110 -4.67 -7.14 19.71
N ALA A 111 -5.31 -8.28 19.98
CA ALA A 111 -5.20 -8.97 21.26
C ALA A 111 -3.78 -9.49 21.52
N ALA A 112 -3.11 -10.06 20.52
CA ALA A 112 -1.76 -10.61 20.66
C ALA A 112 -0.68 -9.54 20.89
N ASN A 113 -0.93 -8.30 20.48
CA ASN A 113 -0.01 -7.17 20.64
C ASN A 113 -0.44 -6.19 21.74
N GLU A 114 -1.52 -6.48 22.49
CA GLU A 114 -2.07 -5.60 23.53
C GLU A 114 -2.47 -4.20 23.01
N ILE A 115 -2.89 -4.11 21.74
CA ILE A 115 -3.23 -2.86 21.06
C ILE A 115 -4.74 -2.60 21.15
N SER A 116 -5.12 -1.35 21.45
CA SER A 116 -6.51 -0.89 21.42
C SER A 116 -6.84 -0.14 20.12
N SER A 117 -7.69 -0.73 19.27
CA SER A 117 -8.16 -0.06 18.05
C SER A 117 -8.91 1.23 18.36
N HIS A 118 -9.68 1.26 19.45
CA HIS A 118 -10.39 2.47 19.89
C HIS A 118 -9.44 3.60 20.28
N ALA A 119 -8.33 3.28 20.96
CA ALA A 119 -7.31 4.27 21.30
C ALA A 119 -6.65 4.82 20.03
N ILE A 120 -6.28 3.95 19.07
CA ILE A 120 -5.71 4.36 17.79
C ILE A 120 -6.67 5.27 17.03
N LEU A 121 -7.93 4.88 16.86
CA LEU A 121 -8.92 5.68 16.14
C LEU A 121 -9.14 7.06 16.80
N SER A 122 -9.20 7.10 18.13
CA SER A 122 -9.31 8.36 18.88
C SER A 122 -8.08 9.24 18.69
N PHE A 123 -6.88 8.64 18.69
CA PHE A 123 -5.63 9.35 18.41
C PHE A 123 -5.61 9.92 16.99
N LEU A 124 -5.91 9.12 15.98
CA LEU A 124 -5.93 9.55 14.58
C LEU A 124 -6.96 10.66 14.34
N GLN A 125 -8.13 10.59 14.98
CA GLN A 125 -9.12 11.68 14.95
C GLN A 125 -8.56 12.97 15.57
N GLY A 126 -7.94 12.88 16.75
CA GLY A 126 -7.35 14.04 17.41
C GLY A 126 -6.17 14.65 16.64
N GLU A 127 -5.36 13.82 15.98
CA GLU A 127 -4.31 14.26 15.06
C GLU A 127 -4.90 15.05 13.89
N PHE A 128 -5.93 14.51 13.24
CA PHE A 128 -6.62 15.18 12.15
C PHE A 128 -7.20 16.53 12.59
N ASP A 129 -8.00 16.55 13.66
CA ASP A 129 -8.65 17.76 14.18
C ASP A 129 -7.63 18.86 14.50
N ARG A 130 -6.46 18.49 15.03
CA ARG A 130 -5.38 19.44 15.32
C ARG A 130 -4.74 19.99 14.03
N GLU A 131 -4.37 19.12 13.09
CA GLU A 131 -3.65 19.55 11.90
C GLU A 131 -4.55 20.33 10.92
N VAL A 132 -5.85 20.02 10.83
CA VAL A 132 -6.78 20.80 9.97
C VAL A 132 -6.90 22.24 10.42
N VAL A 133 -7.00 22.49 11.73
CA VAL A 133 -7.02 23.83 12.31
C VAL A 133 -5.68 24.52 12.09
N LYS A 134 -4.58 23.84 12.42
CA LYS A 134 -3.22 24.38 12.36
C LYS A 134 -2.82 24.86 10.96
N TYR A 135 -3.23 24.15 9.92
CA TYR A 135 -2.89 24.49 8.53
C TYR A 135 -4.02 25.19 7.76
N ASN A 136 -5.03 25.71 8.47
CA ASN A 136 -6.13 26.47 7.89
C ASN A 136 -6.87 25.72 6.77
N PHE A 137 -7.07 24.41 6.95
CA PHE A 137 -8.10 23.71 6.19
C PHE A 137 -9.47 24.27 6.61
N ASN A 138 -10.45 24.20 5.71
CA ASN A 138 -11.80 24.68 6.00
C ASN A 138 -12.41 23.81 7.12
N ASP A 139 -12.68 24.43 8.26
CA ASP A 139 -13.19 23.80 9.49
C ASP A 139 -14.60 23.22 9.37
N SER A 140 -15.35 23.60 8.32
CA SER A 140 -16.62 22.97 7.98
C SER A 140 -16.49 21.61 7.30
N ILE A 141 -15.26 21.21 6.94
CA ILE A 141 -14.94 19.95 6.27
C ILE A 141 -14.56 18.89 7.30
N SER A 142 -15.29 17.78 7.29
CA SER A 142 -15.06 16.65 8.19
C SER A 142 -13.97 15.71 7.67
N MET A 143 -13.42 14.85 8.54
CA MET A 143 -12.52 13.77 8.13
C MET A 143 -13.17 12.87 7.06
N TYR A 144 -14.48 12.64 7.16
CA TYR A 144 -15.22 11.86 6.18
C TYR A 144 -15.25 12.52 4.79
N ASP A 145 -15.31 13.86 4.72
CA ASP A 145 -15.22 14.58 3.46
C ASP A 145 -13.84 14.42 2.81
N PHE A 146 -12.76 14.44 3.61
CA PHE A 146 -11.41 14.12 3.14
C PHE A 146 -11.29 12.68 2.66
N TYR A 147 -11.88 11.74 3.39
CA TYR A 147 -11.89 10.33 2.99
C TYR A 147 -12.61 10.12 1.67
N CYS A 148 -13.79 10.73 1.51
CA CYS A 148 -14.51 10.72 0.25
C CYS A 148 -13.66 11.35 -0.86
N ALA A 149 -13.01 12.49 -0.62
CA ALA A 149 -12.14 13.12 -1.62
C ALA A 149 -10.95 12.23 -2.01
N TYR A 150 -10.38 11.52 -1.04
CA TYR A 150 -9.34 10.51 -1.24
C TYR A 150 -9.83 9.37 -2.14
N MET A 151 -11.05 8.85 -1.91
CA MET A 151 -11.62 7.78 -2.75
C MET A 151 -11.88 8.21 -4.20
N LEU A 152 -11.99 9.52 -4.48
CA LEU A 152 -12.11 10.06 -5.85
C LEU A 152 -10.76 10.19 -6.56
N ARG A 153 -9.63 10.01 -5.86
CA ARG A 153 -8.30 10.17 -6.49
C ARG A 153 -7.97 9.15 -7.56
N GLY A 154 -8.69 8.03 -7.57
CA GLY A 154 -8.60 7.08 -8.68
C GLY A 154 -9.21 7.57 -9.99
N ASP A 155 -9.98 8.66 -9.99
CA ASP A 155 -10.61 9.21 -11.19
C ASP A 155 -9.63 10.00 -12.06
N ASP A 156 -10.08 10.30 -13.27
CA ASP A 156 -9.48 11.34 -14.10
C ASP A 156 -9.88 12.72 -13.56
N PRO A 157 -8.90 13.53 -13.10
CA PRO A 157 -9.20 14.82 -12.49
C PRO A 157 -9.83 15.82 -13.45
N GLU A 158 -9.63 15.69 -14.78
CA GLU A 158 -10.17 16.65 -15.76
C GLU A 158 -11.70 16.67 -15.78
N LEU A 159 -12.33 15.56 -15.39
CA LEU A 159 -13.78 15.46 -15.29
C LEU A 159 -14.36 16.45 -14.27
N TYR A 160 -13.57 16.83 -13.27
CA TYR A 160 -14.00 17.68 -12.15
C TYR A 160 -13.94 19.17 -12.45
N ILE A 161 -13.44 19.59 -13.63
CA ILE A 161 -13.40 20.99 -14.03
C ILE A 161 -14.81 21.48 -14.39
N GLU A 162 -15.54 20.76 -15.25
CA GLU A 162 -16.89 21.16 -15.70
C GLU A 162 -17.89 19.99 -15.83
N GLU A 163 -17.44 18.77 -16.14
CA GLU A 163 -18.32 17.69 -16.58
C GLU A 163 -19.19 17.09 -15.46
N VAL A 164 -18.64 16.90 -14.26
CA VAL A 164 -19.29 16.17 -13.16
C VAL A 164 -20.51 16.87 -12.55
N ASN A 165 -20.64 18.19 -12.72
CA ASN A 165 -21.72 18.96 -12.09
C ASN A 165 -23.02 18.98 -12.91
N ASN A 166 -22.97 18.50 -14.16
CA ASN A 166 -24.05 18.71 -15.14
C ASN A 166 -24.89 17.46 -15.44
N LYS A 167 -24.50 16.28 -14.92
CA LYS A 167 -25.13 15.00 -15.26
C LYS A 167 -25.28 14.11 -14.03
N PRO A 168 -26.31 13.25 -13.96
CA PRO A 168 -26.42 12.21 -12.94
C PRO A 168 -25.25 11.22 -12.99
N TYR A 169 -24.83 10.70 -11.83
CA TYR A 169 -23.71 9.76 -11.69
C TYR A 169 -23.77 8.59 -12.67
N ASP A 170 -24.92 7.92 -12.80
CA ASP A 170 -25.04 6.74 -13.67
C ASP A 170 -24.77 7.06 -15.15
N LYS A 171 -25.13 8.26 -15.61
CA LYS A 171 -24.83 8.72 -16.97
C LYS A 171 -23.35 9.06 -17.12
N LEU A 172 -22.72 9.63 -16.10
CA LEU A 172 -21.29 9.93 -16.09
C LEU A 172 -20.46 8.64 -16.18
N VAL A 173 -20.79 7.64 -15.36
CA VAL A 173 -20.11 6.34 -15.38
C VAL A 173 -20.23 5.67 -16.76
N GLN A 174 -21.43 5.67 -17.36
CA GLN A 174 -21.61 5.11 -18.71
C GLN A 174 -20.81 5.84 -19.78
N TYR A 175 -20.69 7.16 -19.67
CA TYR A 175 -20.04 7.99 -20.68
C TYR A 175 -18.51 7.99 -20.58
N PHE A 176 -17.98 7.99 -19.36
CA PHE A 176 -16.56 8.16 -19.08
C PHE A 176 -15.86 6.87 -18.64
N ASP A 177 -16.62 5.86 -18.21
CA ASP A 177 -16.19 4.48 -17.99
C ASP A 177 -14.86 4.37 -17.23
N TYR A 178 -13.77 3.95 -17.87
CA TYR A 178 -12.44 3.76 -17.25
C TYR A 178 -11.87 5.03 -16.60
N ARG A 179 -12.33 6.22 -16.98
CA ARG A 179 -11.93 7.49 -16.36
C ARG A 179 -12.51 7.66 -14.95
N PHE A 180 -13.55 6.91 -14.58
CA PHE A 180 -14.03 6.80 -13.20
C PHE A 180 -13.58 5.51 -12.53
N ASN A 181 -13.30 5.56 -11.23
CA ASN A 181 -13.05 4.38 -10.42
C ASN A 181 -14.34 3.74 -9.88
N PHE A 182 -15.36 3.61 -10.73
CA PHE A 182 -16.71 3.21 -10.32
C PHE A 182 -16.81 1.75 -9.84
N HIS A 183 -15.80 0.91 -10.12
CA HIS A 183 -15.71 -0.45 -9.58
C HIS A 183 -15.44 -0.47 -8.07
N ASN A 184 -14.87 0.61 -7.53
CA ASN A 184 -14.73 0.76 -6.10
C ASN A 184 -16.10 0.99 -5.45
N LYS A 185 -16.48 0.13 -4.52
CA LYS A 185 -17.82 0.14 -3.88
C LYS A 185 -18.12 1.46 -3.15
N LYS A 186 -17.09 2.18 -2.72
CA LYS A 186 -17.21 3.46 -2.00
C LYS A 186 -17.25 4.67 -2.93
N HIS A 187 -16.93 4.48 -4.21
CA HIS A 187 -16.80 5.56 -5.17
C HIS A 187 -18.10 6.36 -5.35
N ARG A 188 -19.25 5.70 -5.49
CA ARG A 188 -20.54 6.41 -5.64
C ARG A 188 -20.81 7.34 -4.46
N GLN A 189 -20.65 6.83 -3.23
CA GLN A 189 -20.90 7.60 -2.01
C GLN A 189 -19.94 8.78 -1.91
N ALA A 190 -18.66 8.56 -2.20
CA ALA A 190 -17.66 9.61 -2.28
C ALA A 190 -18.01 10.66 -3.35
N PHE A 191 -18.46 10.21 -4.51
CA PHE A 191 -18.81 11.09 -5.61
C PHE A 191 -20.02 11.93 -5.26
N GLU A 192 -21.06 11.38 -4.64
CA GLU A 192 -22.27 12.10 -4.26
C GLU A 192 -22.00 13.20 -3.23
N ASN A 193 -20.93 13.08 -2.44
CA ASN A 193 -20.47 14.12 -1.54
C ASN A 193 -19.89 15.34 -2.30
N SER A 194 -20.67 16.43 -2.35
CA SER A 194 -20.26 17.66 -3.04
C SER A 194 -19.02 18.34 -2.45
N ARG A 195 -18.79 18.22 -1.14
CA ARG A 195 -17.60 18.76 -0.46
C ARG A 195 -16.36 17.97 -0.88
N ALA A 196 -16.49 16.64 -0.97
CA ALA A 196 -15.42 15.76 -1.45
C ALA A 196 -15.01 16.09 -2.88
N ARG A 197 -15.98 16.27 -3.79
CA ARG A 197 -15.69 16.70 -5.18
C ARG A 197 -14.97 18.04 -5.22
N ASN A 198 -15.36 18.99 -4.36
CA ASN A 198 -14.68 20.28 -4.27
C ASN A 198 -13.23 20.14 -3.76
N LEU A 199 -12.99 19.36 -2.71
CA LEU A 199 -11.65 19.07 -2.20
C LEU A 199 -10.76 18.44 -3.27
N TYR A 200 -11.29 17.45 -4.00
CA TYR A 200 -10.57 16.78 -5.08
C TYR A 200 -10.20 17.75 -6.21
N PHE A 201 -11.13 18.65 -6.59
CA PHE A 201 -10.82 19.73 -7.51
C PHE A 201 -9.72 20.66 -6.99
N GLN A 202 -9.78 21.09 -5.71
CA GLN A 202 -8.75 21.95 -5.12
C GLN A 202 -7.37 21.28 -5.14
N TYR A 203 -7.31 19.99 -4.79
CA TYR A 203 -6.09 19.18 -4.80
C TYR A 203 -5.37 19.23 -6.16
N HIS A 204 -6.12 19.08 -7.27
CA HIS A 204 -5.54 19.07 -8.61
C HIS A 204 -5.35 20.46 -9.25
N TYR A 205 -6.25 21.41 -9.01
CA TYR A 205 -6.35 22.63 -9.82
C TYR A 205 -6.17 23.94 -9.05
N SER A 206 -6.10 23.91 -7.73
CA SER A 206 -5.91 25.12 -6.92
C SER A 206 -4.45 25.30 -6.51
N GLU A 207 -3.74 26.20 -7.20
CA GLU A 207 -2.35 26.54 -6.86
C GLU A 207 -2.22 27.13 -5.45
N LYS A 208 -3.26 27.85 -4.98
CA LYS A 208 -3.32 28.33 -3.60
C LYS A 208 -3.36 27.16 -2.61
N TYR A 209 -4.22 26.17 -2.84
CA TYR A 209 -4.36 24.98 -2.00
C TYR A 209 -3.04 24.20 -1.96
N LYS A 210 -2.46 23.88 -3.13
CA LYS A 210 -1.19 23.14 -3.22
C LYS A 210 -0.06 23.87 -2.49
N ARG A 211 0.07 25.18 -2.66
CA ARG A 211 1.13 25.96 -2.00
C ARG A 211 0.99 25.94 -0.48
N MET A 212 -0.23 26.01 0.04
CA MET A 212 -0.48 25.97 1.48
C MET A 212 -0.16 24.59 2.08
N HIS A 213 -0.50 23.50 1.39
CA HIS A 213 -0.44 22.14 1.95
C HIS A 213 0.80 21.32 1.52
N ARG A 214 1.66 21.86 0.65
CA ARG A 214 2.98 21.26 0.33
C ARG A 214 4.09 21.65 1.30
N GLN A 215 3.77 22.38 2.37
CA GLN A 215 4.75 22.72 3.40
C GLN A 215 5.32 21.44 4.04
N THR A 216 6.65 21.36 4.16
CA THR A 216 7.33 20.26 4.84
C THR A 216 7.07 20.29 6.34
N ILE A 217 6.80 19.13 6.91
CA ILE A 217 6.65 18.90 8.35
C ILE A 217 7.67 17.86 8.81
N SER A 218 8.15 18.03 10.05
CA SER A 218 9.07 17.09 10.68
C SER A 218 8.79 17.05 12.18
N PHE A 219 8.58 15.87 12.73
CA PHE A 219 8.31 15.69 14.15
C PHE A 219 8.59 14.25 14.60
N GLU A 220 8.65 14.05 15.91
CA GLU A 220 8.77 12.73 16.53
C GLU A 220 7.37 12.12 16.74
N VAL A 221 7.18 10.88 16.30
CA VAL A 221 5.91 10.17 16.42
C VAL A 221 5.75 9.52 17.78
N SER A 222 4.51 9.48 18.26
CA SER A 222 4.13 8.78 19.48
C SER A 222 4.13 7.26 19.30
N GLU A 223 4.11 6.52 20.41
CA GLU A 223 4.02 5.05 20.35
C GLU A 223 2.70 4.58 19.71
N ILE A 224 1.59 5.27 20.02
CA ILE A 224 0.28 4.95 19.45
C ILE A 224 0.22 5.16 17.92
N TYR A 225 1.02 6.08 17.37
CA TYR A 225 1.20 6.19 15.92
C TYR A 225 1.93 4.98 15.35
N ILE A 226 2.98 4.50 16.02
CA ILE A 226 3.74 3.31 15.61
C ILE A 226 2.82 2.08 15.64
N GLU A 227 1.98 1.93 16.67
CA GLU A 227 0.95 0.89 16.76
C GLU A 227 -0.06 0.97 15.61
N ALA A 228 -0.51 2.18 15.25
CA ALA A 228 -1.39 2.41 14.10
C ALA A 228 -0.73 1.92 12.80
N VAL A 229 0.55 2.25 12.57
CA VAL A 229 1.32 1.80 11.40
C VAL A 229 1.46 0.28 11.36
N LYS A 230 1.74 -0.38 12.50
CA LYS A 230 1.78 -1.85 12.58
C LYS A 230 0.44 -2.48 12.20
N LEU A 231 -0.66 -1.92 12.72
CA LEU A 231 -2.00 -2.41 12.47
C LEU A 231 -2.39 -2.30 11.00
N VAL A 232 -2.15 -1.14 10.36
CA VAL A 232 -2.46 -0.98 8.93
C VAL A 232 -1.54 -1.80 8.03
N GLN A 233 -0.28 -2.00 8.40
CA GLN A 233 0.62 -2.92 7.68
C GLN A 233 0.05 -4.35 7.71
N PHE A 234 -0.42 -4.80 8.86
CA PHE A 234 -1.04 -6.12 9.01
C PHE A 234 -2.35 -6.25 8.20
N ILE A 235 -3.24 -5.25 8.29
CA ILE A 235 -4.50 -5.23 7.51
C ILE A 235 -4.19 -5.27 6.00
N LEU A 236 -3.20 -4.50 5.54
CA LEU A 236 -2.82 -4.47 4.14
C LEU A 236 -2.23 -5.82 3.67
N ARG A 237 -1.42 -6.49 4.51
CA ARG A 237 -0.95 -7.87 4.23
C ARG A 237 -2.13 -8.82 4.05
N LEU A 238 -3.15 -8.78 4.92
CA LEU A 238 -4.35 -9.60 4.79
C LEU A 238 -5.13 -9.29 3.49
N LYS A 239 -5.26 -8.01 3.16
CA LYS A 239 -5.93 -7.56 1.92
C LYS A 239 -5.23 -8.10 0.67
N ILE A 240 -3.90 -8.02 0.62
CA ILE A 240 -3.07 -8.54 -0.47
C ILE A 240 -3.16 -10.06 -0.54
N PHE A 241 -3.08 -10.74 0.61
CA PHE A 241 -3.22 -12.19 0.71
C PHE A 241 -4.57 -12.68 0.15
N ARG A 242 -5.68 -12.09 0.60
CA ARG A 242 -7.04 -12.47 0.17
C ARG A 242 -7.34 -12.14 -1.29
N LYS A 243 -6.69 -11.11 -1.84
CA LYS A 243 -6.77 -10.78 -3.27
C LYS A 243 -5.85 -11.65 -4.14
N GLU A 244 -5.02 -12.51 -3.53
CA GLU A 244 -4.04 -13.35 -4.23
C GLU A 244 -3.12 -12.52 -5.14
N ILE A 245 -2.69 -11.37 -4.62
CA ILE A 245 -1.68 -10.50 -5.24
C ILE A 245 -0.30 -10.96 -4.77
N SER A 246 0.64 -11.03 -5.70
CA SER A 246 1.98 -11.55 -5.44
C SER A 246 3.01 -10.44 -5.20
N ILE A 247 4.13 -10.78 -4.58
CA ILE A 247 5.25 -9.86 -4.36
C ILE A 247 6.47 -10.36 -5.14
N GLU A 248 7.02 -9.50 -5.98
CA GLU A 248 8.32 -9.71 -6.63
C GLU A 248 9.41 -9.21 -5.68
N SER A 249 10.15 -10.13 -5.07
CA SER A 249 11.23 -9.80 -4.16
C SER A 249 12.58 -9.83 -4.86
N ASN A 250 13.39 -8.81 -4.58
CA ASN A 250 14.68 -8.59 -5.23
C ASN A 250 15.78 -8.51 -4.15
N PRO A 251 16.25 -9.63 -3.58
CA PRO A 251 17.02 -9.63 -2.33
C PRO A 251 18.21 -8.66 -2.28
N THR A 252 19.09 -8.68 -3.28
CA THR A 252 20.27 -7.81 -3.34
C THR A 252 19.91 -6.36 -3.60
N SER A 253 18.96 -6.10 -4.51
CA SER A 253 18.44 -4.75 -4.79
C SER A 253 17.81 -4.14 -3.53
N ASN A 254 16.86 -4.86 -2.93
CA ASN A 254 16.17 -4.48 -1.69
C ASN A 254 17.15 -4.15 -0.56
N ARG A 255 18.20 -4.95 -0.36
CA ARG A 255 19.22 -4.67 0.64
C ARG A 255 20.01 -3.39 0.31
N LYS A 256 20.33 -3.13 -0.96
CA LYS A 256 21.15 -1.98 -1.37
C LYS A 256 20.38 -0.66 -1.40
N ILE A 257 19.08 -0.68 -1.72
CA ILE A 257 18.26 0.52 -1.86
C ILE A 257 17.48 0.90 -0.58
N SER A 258 17.42 0.01 0.42
CA SER A 258 16.62 0.21 1.63
C SER A 258 17.45 0.38 2.91
N PHE A 259 16.76 0.46 4.05
CA PHE A 259 17.39 0.56 5.37
C PHE A 259 17.98 -0.76 5.90
N ILE A 260 17.86 -1.85 5.14
CA ILE A 260 18.18 -3.21 5.56
C ILE A 260 19.67 -3.49 5.37
N SER A 261 20.34 -3.95 6.42
CA SER A 261 21.78 -4.28 6.35
C SER A 261 22.05 -5.77 6.15
N LYS A 262 21.16 -6.65 6.62
CA LYS A 262 21.31 -8.10 6.58
C LYS A 262 20.22 -8.74 5.72
N TYR A 263 20.55 -9.80 5.00
CA TYR A 263 19.59 -10.55 4.19
C TYR A 263 18.46 -11.20 5.02
N ILE A 264 18.70 -11.57 6.28
CA ILE A 264 17.64 -12.12 7.15
C ILE A 264 16.56 -11.07 7.49
N ASP A 265 16.91 -9.79 7.48
CA ASP A 265 15.97 -8.70 7.76
C ASP A 265 15.19 -8.28 6.48
N LEU A 266 15.28 -9.05 5.39
CA LEU A 266 14.55 -8.77 4.16
C LEU A 266 13.05 -9.05 4.29
N PRO A 267 12.18 -8.21 3.68
CA PRO A 267 10.73 -8.37 3.67
C PRO A 267 10.27 -9.77 3.26
N LEU A 268 10.98 -10.44 2.36
CA LEU A 268 10.53 -11.73 1.84
C LEU A 268 10.32 -12.80 2.91
N ILE A 269 11.17 -12.83 3.94
CA ILE A 269 11.11 -13.81 5.02
C ILE A 269 9.94 -13.50 5.97
N GLU A 270 9.64 -12.22 6.15
CA GLU A 270 8.54 -11.76 6.99
C GLU A 270 7.19 -11.91 6.29
N LEU A 271 7.15 -11.65 4.98
CA LEU A 271 5.95 -11.76 4.14
C LEU A 271 5.59 -13.22 3.79
N ASN A 272 6.59 -14.10 3.75
CA ASN A 272 6.38 -15.54 3.61
C ASN A 272 7.44 -16.31 4.40
N SER A 273 7.01 -17.06 5.40
CA SER A 273 7.85 -17.93 6.22
C SER A 273 7.34 -19.38 6.22
N MET A 274 6.66 -19.80 5.16
CA MET A 274 6.25 -21.20 5.00
C MET A 274 7.48 -22.11 5.09
N PHE A 275 7.36 -23.26 5.78
CA PHE A 275 8.48 -24.16 6.13
C PHE A 275 9.55 -23.58 7.08
N ILE A 276 9.71 -22.27 7.19
CA ILE A 276 10.66 -21.63 8.12
C ILE A 276 10.06 -21.45 9.51
N LYS A 277 8.80 -21.03 9.60
CA LYS A 277 8.04 -20.89 10.85
C LYS A 277 6.78 -21.78 10.76
N PRO A 278 6.67 -22.85 11.57
CA PRO A 278 5.53 -23.79 11.49
C PRO A 278 4.15 -23.12 11.66
N ASP A 279 4.06 -22.10 12.51
CA ASP A 279 2.82 -21.36 12.78
C ASP A 279 2.60 -20.17 11.82
N SER A 280 3.35 -20.12 10.71
CA SER A 280 3.26 -19.04 9.74
C SER A 280 1.88 -18.98 9.09
N LYS A 281 1.23 -17.82 9.18
CA LYS A 281 -0.09 -17.54 8.61
C LYS A 281 0.00 -16.44 7.56
N TYR A 282 -0.96 -16.44 6.63
CA TYR A 282 -1.11 -15.39 5.61
C TYR A 282 0.14 -15.21 4.72
N ASN A 283 0.80 -16.34 4.42
CA ASN A 283 1.98 -16.38 3.56
C ASN A 283 1.66 -15.84 2.16
N LEU A 284 2.25 -14.70 1.81
CA LEU A 284 2.06 -14.08 0.50
C LEU A 284 2.78 -14.88 -0.58
N PRO A 285 2.25 -14.99 -1.81
CA PRO A 285 3.00 -15.55 -2.93
C PRO A 285 4.21 -14.64 -3.23
N ILE A 286 5.42 -15.18 -3.13
CA ILE A 286 6.66 -14.43 -3.38
C ILE A 286 7.45 -15.09 -4.50
N SER A 287 8.03 -14.25 -5.38
CA SER A 287 9.09 -14.65 -6.31
C SER A 287 10.42 -14.00 -5.92
N ILE A 288 11.54 -14.67 -6.21
CA ILE A 288 12.88 -14.10 -6.09
C ILE A 288 13.35 -13.74 -7.49
N ASN A 289 13.75 -12.48 -7.69
CA ASN A 289 14.22 -11.96 -8.97
C ASN A 289 15.51 -11.14 -8.77
N THR A 290 16.22 -10.90 -9.86
CA THR A 290 17.49 -10.16 -9.86
C THR A 290 17.32 -8.65 -9.90
N ASP A 291 16.13 -8.16 -10.25
CA ASP A 291 15.92 -6.75 -10.62
C ASP A 291 16.89 -6.39 -11.76
N ASP A 292 17.76 -5.39 -11.57
CA ASP A 292 18.83 -5.03 -12.49
C ASP A 292 20.13 -5.81 -12.22
N SER A 293 20.22 -7.03 -12.74
CA SER A 293 21.37 -7.95 -12.55
C SER A 293 22.74 -7.31 -12.84
N ALA A 294 22.83 -6.49 -13.89
CA ALA A 294 24.05 -5.79 -14.28
C ALA A 294 24.47 -4.70 -13.27
N ILE A 295 23.51 -3.94 -12.73
CA ILE A 295 23.77 -2.88 -11.74
C ILE A 295 24.17 -3.51 -10.41
N PHE A 296 23.48 -4.58 -10.01
CA PHE A 296 23.70 -5.20 -8.72
C PHE A 296 24.80 -6.25 -8.71
N GLN A 297 25.37 -6.59 -9.87
CA GLN A 297 26.43 -7.59 -10.07
C GLN A 297 26.03 -8.92 -9.45
N THR A 298 24.83 -9.38 -9.81
CA THR A 298 24.22 -10.60 -9.29
C THR A 298 23.57 -11.39 -10.41
N ASP A 299 23.20 -12.63 -10.12
CA ASP A 299 22.39 -13.47 -10.99
C ASP A 299 21.32 -14.19 -10.14
N LEU A 300 20.39 -14.86 -10.80
CA LEU A 300 19.27 -15.49 -10.10
C LEU A 300 19.76 -16.53 -9.09
N SER A 301 20.79 -17.32 -9.43
CA SER A 301 21.35 -18.33 -8.53
C SER A 301 21.95 -17.70 -7.27
N LEU A 302 22.63 -16.56 -7.40
CA LEU A 302 23.16 -15.79 -6.27
C LEU A 302 22.06 -15.24 -5.38
N GLU A 303 20.95 -14.71 -5.94
CA GLU A 303 19.83 -14.22 -5.15
C GLU A 303 19.25 -15.31 -4.22
N TYR A 304 19.03 -16.51 -4.75
CA TYR A 304 18.63 -17.67 -3.95
C TYR A 304 19.71 -18.07 -2.92
N ALA A 305 20.99 -18.09 -3.33
CA ALA A 305 22.09 -18.45 -2.45
C ALA A 305 22.22 -17.50 -1.25
N TYR A 306 21.99 -16.20 -1.43
CA TYR A 306 21.99 -15.23 -0.33
C TYR A 306 20.87 -15.49 0.67
N VAL A 307 19.66 -15.83 0.21
CA VAL A 307 18.54 -16.18 1.09
C VAL A 307 18.84 -17.45 1.87
N VAL A 308 19.32 -18.51 1.21
CA VAL A 308 19.73 -19.77 1.85
C VAL A 308 20.81 -19.53 2.90
N ALA A 309 21.89 -18.82 2.52
CA ALA A 309 22.99 -18.53 3.43
C ALA A 309 22.54 -17.71 4.64
N ALA A 310 21.61 -16.76 4.45
CA ALA A 310 21.05 -15.97 5.54
C ALA A 310 20.26 -16.84 6.52
N LEU A 311 19.39 -17.73 6.02
CA LEU A 311 18.60 -18.62 6.86
C LEU A 311 19.48 -19.63 7.61
N LEU A 312 20.40 -20.31 6.93
CA LEU A 312 21.30 -21.28 7.57
C LEU A 312 22.17 -20.63 8.65
N ARG A 313 22.64 -19.39 8.42
CA ARG A 313 23.45 -18.65 9.40
C ARG A 313 22.67 -18.32 10.68
N GLU A 314 21.36 -18.13 10.58
CA GLU A 314 20.49 -17.86 11.72
C GLU A 314 20.03 -19.15 12.42
N GLY A 315 20.52 -20.31 11.97
CA GLY A 315 20.34 -21.59 12.64
C GLY A 315 19.09 -22.36 12.24
N TYR A 316 18.41 -21.97 11.15
CA TYR A 316 17.29 -22.74 10.62
C TYR A 316 17.76 -24.08 10.08
N ASP A 317 16.93 -25.10 10.28
CA ASP A 317 17.15 -26.46 9.78
C ASP A 317 17.31 -26.48 8.25
N ILE A 318 18.28 -27.27 7.78
CA ILE A 318 18.64 -27.37 6.37
C ILE A 318 17.50 -27.93 5.51
N GLU A 319 16.73 -28.88 6.03
CA GLU A 319 15.62 -29.49 5.29
C GLU A 319 14.50 -28.47 5.06
N SER A 320 14.11 -27.75 6.11
CA SER A 320 13.14 -26.66 6.08
C SER A 320 13.57 -25.55 5.13
N VAL A 321 14.85 -25.17 5.12
CA VAL A 321 15.38 -24.16 4.20
C VAL A 321 15.26 -24.62 2.75
N TYR A 322 15.63 -25.86 2.42
CA TYR A 322 15.49 -26.37 1.06
C TYR A 322 14.02 -26.48 0.62
N GLN A 323 13.13 -26.97 1.49
CA GLN A 323 11.70 -27.01 1.23
C GLN A 323 11.12 -25.62 0.98
N TYR A 324 11.55 -24.62 1.74
CA TYR A 324 11.15 -23.23 1.53
C TYR A 324 11.60 -22.70 0.17
N ILE A 325 12.84 -22.95 -0.24
CA ILE A 325 13.35 -22.52 -1.55
C ILE A 325 12.59 -23.20 -2.70
N GLU A 326 12.36 -24.52 -2.62
CA GLU A 326 11.57 -25.24 -3.62
C GLU A 326 10.15 -24.69 -3.73
N TYR A 327 9.55 -24.38 -2.58
CA TYR A 327 8.25 -23.74 -2.52
C TYR A 327 8.24 -22.36 -3.20
N LEU A 328 9.22 -21.50 -2.93
CA LEU A 328 9.34 -20.19 -3.58
C LEU A 328 9.53 -20.31 -5.10
N VAL A 329 10.32 -21.28 -5.57
CA VAL A 329 10.48 -21.55 -7.01
C VAL A 329 9.16 -21.98 -7.63
N LYS A 330 8.38 -22.83 -6.95
CA LYS A 330 7.05 -23.24 -7.41
C LYS A 330 6.10 -22.04 -7.48
N MET A 331 6.08 -21.20 -6.45
CA MET A 331 5.24 -19.99 -6.43
C MET A 331 5.61 -19.03 -7.56
N SER A 332 6.90 -18.83 -7.82
CA SER A 332 7.38 -17.98 -8.92
C SER A 332 6.84 -18.42 -10.28
N LYS A 333 6.74 -19.73 -10.52
CA LYS A 333 6.17 -20.28 -11.77
C LYS A 333 4.67 -20.03 -11.88
N ILE A 334 3.93 -20.21 -10.78
CA ILE A 334 2.47 -19.97 -10.71
C ILE A 334 2.15 -18.49 -10.96
N GLN A 335 3.04 -17.59 -10.57
CA GLN A 335 2.86 -16.14 -10.73
C GLN A 335 3.03 -15.66 -12.19
N SER A 336 3.54 -16.51 -13.09
CA SER A 336 3.77 -16.18 -14.50
C SER A 336 2.52 -15.64 -15.19
N PHE A 337 2.69 -14.68 -16.10
CA PHE A 337 1.60 -14.16 -16.93
C PHE A 337 1.33 -15.01 -18.18
N ILE A 338 2.13 -16.05 -18.44
CA ILE A 338 2.06 -16.84 -19.68
C ILE A 338 1.16 -18.08 -19.52
N ASN A 339 1.16 -18.74 -18.36
CA ASN A 339 0.42 -19.99 -18.13
C ASN A 339 -0.50 -19.85 -16.91
N ARG A 340 -1.68 -19.27 -17.12
CA ARG A 340 -2.74 -19.13 -16.10
C ARG A 340 -3.86 -20.15 -16.39
N ASP A 341 -3.58 -21.43 -16.13
CA ASP A 341 -4.60 -22.49 -16.09
C ASP A 341 -4.96 -22.86 -14.65
#